data_AF-X6P1N7-F1
#
_entry.id   AF-X6P1N7-F1
#
_cell.length_a   1.000
_cell.length_b   1.000
_cell.length_c   1.000
_cell.angle_alpha   90.00
_cell.angle_beta   90.00
_cell.angle_gamma   90.00
#
_symmetry.space_group_name_H-M   'P 1'
#
loop_
_entity.id
_entity.type
_entity.pdbx_description
1 polymer ?
#
loop_
_entity_poly.entity_id
_entity_poly.type
_entity_poly.pdbx_seq_one_letter_code
_entity_poly.pdbx_strand_id
1 'polypeptide(L)'
;MFYNTIIKFNRYVAAGKENISSLSSQVLLLCVSEWLQKKNHVHILKKKQEFNWRANRRIKAAERKRVDLELAREELNRQLDYVQEIDQMQVKNDVLTKANCQLTRQCNIADETLFAVKKQINISTKELHDINEQLLQVSEREKALQMEMQACKQQVDEINNHQLGLKQACESADNENQSHNKSIETLILELTNQRILHKLQSFIENIQKIEIIVETVKKEESEKIMDLFQNITTLFGSTLNQAQILRVKAQKAIQSYGREILLRRKYFNIIQELKGNIRVFCRIRPLTEHELACGETMSVEFLNERSKTRAQHWEETNCQFIASHNSLQIKNKVRNKTVCFDHVFEPSATQEEVFESTKQFITSLLDGYNVCIFVKYLLPF
;
A
#
# COMPACT_ATOMS: atom_id res chain seq x y z
N MET A 1 61.47 -183.25 32.81
CA MET A 1 60.73 -184.39 33.40
C MET A 1 60.19 -185.27 32.26
N PHE A 2 59.61 -186.44 32.58
CA PHE A 2 58.45 -187.07 31.89
C PHE A 2 57.97 -186.35 30.61
N TYR A 3 57.98 -186.88 29.38
CA TYR A 3 57.58 -188.20 28.84
C TYR A 3 58.55 -188.59 27.68
N ASN A 4 58.85 -189.85 27.32
CA ASN A 4 58.06 -191.09 27.17
C ASN A 4 57.26 -191.13 25.83
N THR A 5 57.10 -192.34 25.29
CA THR A 5 56.34 -192.70 24.06
C THR A 5 57.00 -192.28 22.72
N ILE A 6 57.72 -193.11 21.93
CA ILE A 6 57.41 -194.42 21.28
C ILE A 6 56.75 -194.26 19.89
N ILE A 7 57.08 -195.17 18.93
CA ILE A 7 56.40 -195.40 17.61
C ILE A 7 56.64 -194.29 16.55
N LYS A 8 56.87 -194.50 15.24
CA LYS A 8 57.15 -195.59 14.26
C LYS A 8 57.88 -194.91 13.05
N PHE A 9 58.45 -195.53 12.00
CA PHE A 9 58.54 -196.92 11.48
C PHE A 9 59.74 -197.04 10.52
N ASN A 10 60.10 -198.28 10.14
CA ASN A 10 60.87 -198.65 8.92
C ASN A 10 62.34 -198.18 8.78
N ARG A 11 63.21 -198.82 7.97
CA ARG A 11 63.45 -200.24 7.57
C ARG A 11 64.75 -200.30 6.72
N TYR A 12 65.43 -201.45 6.66
CA TYR A 12 66.69 -201.75 5.90
C TYR A 12 68.00 -201.12 6.47
N VAL A 13 69.15 -201.79 6.67
CA VAL A 13 69.62 -203.23 6.69
C VAL A 13 71.13 -203.20 7.12
N ALA A 14 71.92 -204.23 7.50
CA ALA A 14 71.89 -205.44 8.37
C ALA A 14 73.37 -205.98 8.47
N ALA A 15 73.86 -206.91 9.30
CA ALA A 15 73.31 -207.81 10.33
C ALA A 15 73.80 -207.42 11.76
N GLY A 16 74.51 -208.17 12.64
CA GLY A 16 75.14 -209.52 12.75
C GLY A 16 76.41 -209.45 13.63
N LYS A 17 77.05 -210.47 14.25
CA LYS A 17 76.84 -211.92 14.60
C LYS A 17 78.00 -212.30 15.60
N GLU A 18 78.03 -213.34 16.46
CA GLU A 18 77.02 -214.20 17.12
C GLU A 18 77.64 -215.15 18.19
N ASN A 19 76.94 -215.38 19.33
CA ASN A 19 76.93 -216.56 20.23
C ASN A 19 78.09 -217.02 21.19
N ILE A 20 77.64 -217.72 22.26
CA ILE A 20 78.31 -218.74 23.11
C ILE A 20 79.19 -218.25 24.30
N SER A 21 79.57 -219.19 25.19
CA SER A 21 79.96 -219.06 26.62
C SER A 21 80.94 -220.22 27.02
N SER A 22 81.34 -220.56 28.26
CA SER A 22 80.79 -220.35 29.64
C SER A 22 81.83 -220.64 30.77
N LEU A 23 81.37 -220.63 32.04
CA LEU A 23 81.99 -221.09 33.31
C LEU A 23 83.27 -220.38 33.84
N SER A 24 83.13 -219.82 35.05
CA SER A 24 84.16 -219.55 36.08
C SER A 24 85.04 -218.26 36.01
N SER A 25 85.16 -217.64 37.19
CA SER A 25 86.26 -216.81 37.72
C SER A 25 86.79 -215.55 37.01
N GLN A 26 86.55 -215.26 35.73
CA GLN A 26 87.12 -214.03 35.10
C GLN A 26 86.34 -212.72 35.38
N VAL A 27 85.43 -212.74 36.36
CA VAL A 27 84.52 -211.65 36.77
C VAL A 27 85.22 -210.33 37.16
N LEU A 28 86.46 -210.39 37.65
CA LEU A 28 87.04 -209.28 38.43
C LEU A 28 88.09 -208.40 37.73
N LEU A 29 88.71 -208.82 36.62
CA LEU A 29 89.85 -208.08 36.04
C LEU A 29 89.49 -207.13 34.89
N LEU A 30 88.58 -207.52 33.98
CA LEU A 30 88.11 -206.61 32.92
C LEU A 30 87.25 -205.45 33.45
N CYS A 31 86.72 -205.58 34.68
CA CYS A 31 86.04 -204.50 35.40
C CYS A 31 86.95 -203.30 35.74
N VAL A 32 88.28 -203.43 35.62
CA VAL A 32 89.25 -202.40 36.05
C VAL A 32 89.72 -201.51 34.88
N SER A 33 89.73 -202.01 33.63
CA SER A 33 90.32 -201.30 32.49
C SER A 33 89.45 -200.17 31.93
N GLU A 34 88.19 -200.44 31.56
CA GLU A 34 87.31 -199.42 30.96
C GLU A 34 86.90 -198.30 31.92
N TRP A 35 87.04 -198.51 33.24
CA TRP A 35 86.83 -197.48 34.26
C TRP A 35 87.73 -196.24 34.05
N LEU A 36 88.91 -196.41 33.43
CA LEU A 36 89.82 -195.31 33.12
C LEU A 36 89.35 -194.42 31.96
N GLN A 37 88.70 -194.98 30.92
CA GLN A 37 88.21 -194.16 29.79
C GLN A 37 87.09 -193.19 30.21
N LYS A 38 86.30 -193.53 31.23
CA LYS A 38 85.30 -192.63 31.83
C LYS A 38 85.89 -191.37 32.47
N LYS A 39 87.20 -191.30 32.75
CA LYS A 39 87.79 -190.21 33.54
C LYS A 39 88.25 -188.99 32.72
N ASN A 40 88.94 -189.22 31.59
CA ASN A 40 89.55 -188.11 30.82
C ASN A 40 88.52 -187.28 30.03
N HIS A 41 87.51 -187.90 29.43
CA HIS A 41 86.51 -187.16 28.62
C HIS A 41 85.65 -186.18 29.45
N VAL A 42 85.36 -186.55 30.71
CA VAL A 42 84.63 -185.68 31.67
C VAL A 42 85.45 -184.42 32.04
N HIS A 43 86.77 -184.51 32.06
CA HIS A 43 87.64 -183.39 32.43
C HIS A 43 87.76 -182.33 31.31
N ILE A 44 87.80 -182.77 30.04
CA ILE A 44 87.91 -181.87 28.88
C ILE A 44 86.62 -181.04 28.69
N LEU A 45 85.45 -181.67 28.80
CA LEU A 45 84.16 -180.98 28.59
C LEU A 45 83.85 -179.93 29.66
N LYS A 46 84.25 -180.15 30.93
CA LYS A 46 84.12 -179.12 31.98
C LYS A 46 84.91 -177.85 31.67
N LYS A 47 86.17 -177.97 31.21
CA LYS A 47 86.95 -176.79 30.76
C LYS A 47 86.29 -176.07 29.57
N LYS A 48 85.66 -176.81 28.64
CA LYS A 48 84.93 -176.21 27.50
C LYS A 48 83.70 -175.42 27.94
N GLN A 49 82.97 -175.87 28.97
CA GLN A 49 81.86 -175.11 29.56
C GLN A 49 82.33 -173.85 30.30
N GLU A 50 83.38 -173.93 31.12
CA GLU A 50 83.93 -172.75 31.81
C GLU A 50 84.36 -171.65 30.85
N PHE A 51 85.09 -171.99 29.78
CA PHE A 51 85.59 -171.00 28.83
C PHE A 51 84.44 -170.27 28.13
N ASN A 52 83.38 -171.00 27.74
CA ASN A 52 82.21 -170.44 27.08
C ASN A 52 81.39 -169.53 28.02
N TRP A 53 81.32 -169.87 29.32
CA TRP A 53 80.69 -169.01 30.34
C TRP A 53 81.47 -167.70 30.56
N ARG A 54 82.80 -167.77 30.63
CA ARG A 54 83.68 -166.59 30.76
C ARG A 54 83.61 -165.67 29.54
N ALA A 55 83.49 -166.23 28.33
CA ALA A 55 83.30 -165.47 27.09
C ALA A 55 81.96 -164.71 27.07
N ASN A 56 80.84 -165.41 27.28
CA ASN A 56 79.51 -164.79 27.29
C ASN A 56 79.35 -163.70 28.36
N ARG A 57 80.01 -163.84 29.53
CA ARG A 57 79.98 -162.81 30.58
C ARG A 57 80.73 -161.53 30.19
N ARG A 58 81.75 -161.60 29.32
CA ARG A 58 82.41 -160.42 28.75
C ARG A 58 81.57 -159.74 27.68
N ILE A 59 80.93 -160.50 26.79
CA ILE A 59 80.03 -159.97 25.75
C ILE A 59 78.88 -159.17 26.38
N LYS A 60 78.16 -159.76 27.35
CA LYS A 60 77.06 -159.09 28.07
C LYS A 60 77.48 -157.90 28.93
N ALA A 61 78.77 -157.70 29.19
CA ALA A 61 79.29 -156.50 29.85
C ALA A 61 79.62 -155.37 28.85
N ALA A 62 80.03 -155.72 27.62
CA ALA A 62 80.24 -154.76 26.54
C ALA A 62 78.91 -154.23 25.97
N GLU A 63 77.91 -155.11 25.80
CA GLU A 63 76.57 -154.74 25.30
C GLU A 63 75.90 -153.67 26.16
N ARG A 64 75.94 -153.82 27.50
CA ARG A 64 75.38 -152.84 28.44
C ARG A 64 76.02 -151.45 28.28
N LYS A 65 77.36 -151.40 28.27
CA LYS A 65 78.10 -150.15 28.05
C LYS A 65 77.80 -149.47 26.71
N ARG A 66 77.33 -150.21 25.69
CA ARG A 66 76.90 -149.61 24.42
C ARG A 66 75.56 -148.90 24.55
N VAL A 67 74.59 -149.53 25.22
CA VAL A 67 73.27 -148.95 25.51
C VAL A 67 73.38 -147.73 26.42
N ASP A 68 74.23 -147.79 27.45
CA ASP A 68 74.48 -146.66 28.37
C ASP A 68 75.02 -145.43 27.61
N LEU A 69 75.84 -145.64 26.57
CA LEU A 69 76.38 -144.56 25.72
C LEU A 69 75.41 -144.08 24.64
N GLU A 70 74.53 -144.95 24.14
CA GLU A 70 73.46 -144.57 23.20
C GLU A 70 72.46 -143.63 23.88
N LEU A 71 72.02 -143.94 25.11
CA LEU A 71 71.16 -143.07 25.92
C LEU A 71 71.80 -141.71 26.24
N ALA A 72 73.09 -141.69 26.61
CA ALA A 72 73.81 -140.45 26.89
C ALA A 72 73.89 -139.50 25.66
N ARG A 73 73.89 -140.06 24.44
CA ARG A 73 73.92 -139.29 23.20
C ARG A 73 72.56 -138.67 22.86
N GLU A 74 71.46 -139.36 23.16
CA GLU A 74 70.10 -138.83 22.93
C GLU A 74 69.75 -137.68 23.89
N GLU A 75 70.28 -137.69 25.11
CA GLU A 75 70.11 -136.58 26.07
C GLU A 75 70.90 -135.33 25.64
N LEU A 76 72.15 -135.51 25.17
CA LEU A 76 72.99 -134.40 24.70
C LEU A 76 72.39 -133.70 23.47
N ASN A 77 71.79 -134.45 22.54
CA ASN A 77 71.10 -133.86 21.39
C ASN A 77 69.90 -132.99 21.82
N ARG A 78 69.07 -133.46 22.76
CA ARG A 78 67.93 -132.66 23.26
C ARG A 78 68.37 -131.36 23.92
N GLN A 79 69.53 -131.33 24.59
CA GLN A 79 70.09 -130.09 25.13
C GLN A 79 70.55 -129.10 24.05
N LEU A 80 71.00 -129.59 22.89
CA LEU A 80 71.40 -128.72 21.77
C LEU A 80 70.20 -128.02 21.12
N ASP A 81 69.07 -128.72 20.97
CA ASP A 81 67.85 -128.16 20.39
C ASP A 81 67.31 -126.98 21.23
N TYR A 82 67.30 -127.11 22.57
CA TYR A 82 66.87 -126.04 23.48
C TYR A 82 67.72 -124.77 23.38
N VAL A 83 69.01 -124.87 23.08
CA VAL A 83 69.88 -123.69 22.91
C VAL A 83 69.52 -122.91 21.64
N GLN A 84 69.25 -123.62 20.54
CA GLN A 84 68.90 -122.98 19.26
C GLN A 84 67.56 -122.21 19.32
N GLU A 85 66.63 -122.64 20.17
CA GLU A 85 65.34 -121.96 20.36
C GLU A 85 65.50 -120.65 21.17
N ILE A 86 66.45 -120.60 22.10
CA ILE A 86 66.76 -119.40 22.90
C ILE A 86 67.37 -118.30 22.03
N ASP A 87 68.34 -118.62 21.17
CA ASP A 87 68.99 -117.63 20.28
C ASP A 87 67.98 -116.96 19.34
N GLN A 88 67.03 -117.72 18.79
CA GLN A 88 65.95 -117.17 17.96
C GLN A 88 65.02 -116.21 18.71
N MET A 89 64.84 -116.40 20.02
CA MET A 89 64.02 -115.52 20.86
C MET A 89 64.74 -114.22 21.21
N GLN A 90 66.07 -114.25 21.38
CA GLN A 90 66.86 -113.02 21.57
C GLN A 90 66.78 -112.10 20.35
N VAL A 91 67.00 -112.65 19.14
CA VAL A 91 66.93 -111.88 17.88
C VAL A 91 65.56 -111.21 17.69
N LYS A 92 64.45 -111.87 18.05
CA LYS A 92 63.10 -111.28 17.98
C LYS A 92 62.93 -110.10 18.96
N ASN A 93 63.46 -110.21 20.17
CA ASN A 93 63.35 -109.15 21.20
C ASN A 93 64.15 -107.89 20.81
N ASP A 94 65.29 -108.09 20.16
CA ASP A 94 66.16 -107.04 19.62
C ASP A 94 65.54 -106.25 18.45
N VAL A 95 64.55 -106.83 17.75
CA VAL A 95 63.77 -106.16 16.71
C VAL A 95 62.59 -105.39 17.33
N LEU A 96 61.89 -105.99 18.29
CA LEU A 96 60.75 -105.37 18.98
C LEU A 96 61.13 -104.11 19.78
N THR A 97 62.27 -104.14 20.47
CA THR A 97 62.79 -102.97 21.20
C THR A 97 63.09 -101.79 20.26
N LYS A 98 63.73 -102.05 19.10
CA LYS A 98 64.02 -101.03 18.08
C LYS A 98 62.72 -100.44 17.49
N ALA A 99 61.71 -101.27 17.22
CA ALA A 99 60.40 -100.82 16.74
C ALA A 99 59.67 -99.92 17.76
N ASN A 100 59.65 -100.30 19.05
CA ASN A 100 59.04 -99.48 20.10
C ASN A 100 59.70 -98.09 20.20
N CYS A 101 61.04 -98.00 20.14
CA CYS A 101 61.73 -96.71 20.15
C CYS A 101 61.42 -95.81 18.95
N GLN A 102 61.03 -96.37 17.80
CA GLN A 102 60.56 -95.58 16.66
C GLN A 102 59.12 -95.08 16.87
N LEU A 103 58.22 -95.94 17.37
CA LEU A 103 56.83 -95.57 17.66
C LEU A 103 56.72 -94.47 18.72
N THR A 104 57.48 -94.55 19.83
CA THR A 104 57.51 -93.49 20.85
C THR A 104 57.95 -92.14 20.27
N ARG A 105 58.92 -92.14 19.33
CA ARG A 105 59.34 -90.91 18.64
C ARG A 105 58.24 -90.33 17.75
N GLN A 106 57.44 -91.17 17.09
CA GLN A 106 56.35 -90.72 16.24
C GLN A 106 55.18 -90.12 17.04
N CYS A 107 54.82 -90.70 18.19
CA CYS A 107 53.80 -90.13 19.07
C CYS A 107 54.17 -88.72 19.57
N ASN A 108 55.40 -88.53 20.07
CA ASN A 108 55.83 -87.22 20.59
C ASN A 108 55.76 -86.11 19.53
N ILE A 109 56.16 -86.40 18.29
CA ILE A 109 56.06 -85.46 17.16
C ILE A 109 54.59 -85.16 16.82
N ALA A 110 53.72 -86.16 16.87
CA ALA A 110 52.28 -85.97 16.66
C ALA A 110 51.67 -85.05 17.74
N ASP A 111 51.98 -85.26 19.02
CA ASP A 111 51.46 -84.43 20.11
C ASP A 111 51.94 -82.97 20.04
N GLU A 112 53.22 -82.73 19.68
CA GLU A 112 53.75 -81.37 19.45
C GLU A 112 53.00 -80.63 18.32
N THR A 113 52.78 -81.29 17.17
CA THR A 113 52.02 -80.70 16.07
C THR A 113 50.55 -80.47 16.42
N LEU A 114 49.94 -81.38 17.17
CA LEU A 114 48.54 -81.30 17.60
C LEU A 114 48.32 -80.18 18.64
N PHE A 115 49.30 -79.92 19.49
CA PHE A 115 49.30 -78.74 20.38
C PHE A 115 49.41 -77.43 19.60
N ALA A 116 50.29 -77.35 18.59
CA ALA A 116 50.45 -76.17 17.75
C ALA A 116 49.15 -75.80 16.98
N VAL A 117 48.49 -76.79 16.38
CA VAL A 117 47.20 -76.58 15.67
C VAL A 117 46.10 -76.12 16.62
N LYS A 118 45.97 -76.73 17.82
CA LYS A 118 45.01 -76.28 18.84
C LYS A 118 45.25 -74.83 19.27
N LYS A 119 46.51 -74.41 19.40
CA LYS A 119 46.86 -73.02 19.73
C LYS A 119 46.40 -72.06 18.63
N GLN A 120 46.61 -72.40 17.36
CA GLN A 120 46.21 -71.53 16.24
C GLN A 120 44.68 -71.40 16.12
N ILE A 121 43.95 -72.51 16.28
CA ILE A 121 42.47 -72.49 16.27
C ILE A 121 41.94 -71.55 17.36
N ASN A 122 42.49 -71.58 18.57
CA ASN A 122 42.10 -70.72 19.69
C ASN A 122 42.48 -69.23 19.54
N ILE A 123 43.27 -68.87 18.52
CA ILE A 123 43.53 -67.48 18.15
C ILE A 123 42.43 -67.04 17.17
N SER A 124 42.25 -67.76 16.07
CA SER A 124 41.31 -67.35 15.03
C SER A 124 39.83 -67.50 15.38
N THR A 125 39.47 -68.30 16.40
CA THR A 125 38.11 -68.26 16.97
C THR A 125 37.83 -66.99 17.77
N LYS A 126 38.84 -66.33 18.33
CA LYS A 126 38.69 -65.01 18.98
C LYS A 126 38.61 -63.90 17.95
N GLU A 127 39.50 -63.92 16.96
CA GLU A 127 39.49 -62.96 15.85
C GLU A 127 38.12 -62.93 15.15
N LEU A 128 37.50 -64.10 14.92
CA LEU A 128 36.13 -64.21 14.38
C LEU A 128 35.04 -63.70 15.34
N HIS A 129 35.21 -63.84 16.65
CA HIS A 129 34.26 -63.34 17.64
C HIS A 129 34.27 -61.80 17.69
N ASP A 130 35.46 -61.21 17.80
CA ASP A 130 35.68 -59.76 17.87
C ASP A 130 35.16 -59.06 16.60
N ILE A 131 35.37 -59.65 15.41
CA ILE A 131 34.84 -59.15 14.13
C ILE A 131 33.31 -59.24 14.09
N ASN A 132 32.73 -60.34 14.56
CA ASN A 132 31.27 -60.54 14.55
C ASN A 132 30.55 -59.58 15.52
N GLU A 133 31.14 -59.28 16.68
CA GLU A 133 30.61 -58.26 17.60
C GLU A 133 30.66 -56.85 16.99
N GLN A 134 31.78 -56.48 16.35
CA GLN A 134 31.90 -55.19 15.65
C GLN A 134 30.87 -55.05 14.52
N LEU A 135 30.64 -56.12 13.74
CA LEU A 135 29.68 -56.12 12.64
C LEU A 135 28.23 -55.96 13.13
N LEU A 136 27.90 -56.56 14.28
CA LEU A 136 26.59 -56.36 14.93
C LEU A 136 26.38 -54.90 15.34
N GLN A 137 27.36 -54.27 16.00
CA GLN A 137 27.28 -52.86 16.41
C GLN A 137 27.13 -51.90 15.21
N VAL A 138 27.73 -52.21 14.06
CA VAL A 138 27.55 -51.42 12.83
C VAL A 138 26.14 -51.61 12.26
N SER A 139 25.62 -52.85 12.24
CA SER A 139 24.25 -53.13 11.77
C SER A 139 23.17 -52.44 12.61
N GLU A 140 23.39 -52.27 13.92
CA GLU A 140 22.48 -51.54 14.80
C GLU A 140 22.54 -50.02 14.57
N ARG A 141 23.75 -49.45 14.40
CA ARG A 141 23.93 -48.03 14.06
C ARG A 141 23.32 -47.66 12.71
N GLU A 142 23.44 -48.52 11.70
CA GLU A 142 22.84 -48.29 10.38
C GLU A 142 21.30 -48.18 10.48
N LYS A 143 20.65 -49.09 11.22
CA LYS A 143 19.20 -49.08 11.43
C LYS A 143 18.74 -47.83 12.18
N ALA A 144 19.49 -47.39 13.20
CA ALA A 144 19.19 -46.14 13.91
C ALA A 144 19.24 -44.92 12.98
N LEU A 145 20.31 -44.78 12.19
CA LEU A 145 20.47 -43.70 11.22
C LEU A 145 19.40 -43.72 10.11
N GLN A 146 18.96 -44.91 9.67
CA GLN A 146 17.84 -45.02 8.73
C GLN A 146 16.51 -44.52 9.34
N MET A 147 16.23 -44.83 10.61
CA MET A 147 15.05 -44.34 11.31
C MET A 147 15.09 -42.82 11.52
N GLU A 148 16.24 -42.27 11.93
CA GLU A 148 16.44 -40.81 12.06
C GLU A 148 16.26 -40.08 10.72
N MET A 149 16.84 -40.61 9.63
CA MET A 149 16.65 -40.08 8.28
C MET A 149 15.19 -40.13 7.85
N GLN A 150 14.44 -41.18 8.21
CA GLN A 150 13.02 -41.30 7.85
C GLN A 150 12.15 -40.30 8.62
N ALA A 151 12.40 -40.10 9.92
CA ALA A 151 11.72 -39.08 10.73
C ALA A 151 12.04 -37.65 10.22
N CYS A 152 13.30 -37.38 9.87
CA CYS A 152 13.70 -36.07 9.33
C CYS A 152 13.01 -35.76 7.98
N LYS A 153 12.82 -36.77 7.11
CA LYS A 153 12.04 -36.62 5.86
C LYS A 153 10.59 -36.25 6.14
N GLN A 154 9.92 -36.93 7.09
CA GLN A 154 8.54 -36.63 7.46
C GLN A 154 8.39 -35.18 7.96
N GLN A 155 9.33 -34.70 8.79
CA GLN A 155 9.35 -33.30 9.24
C GLN A 155 9.53 -32.30 8.08
N VAL A 156 10.38 -32.62 7.09
CA VAL A 156 10.54 -31.78 5.89
C VAL A 156 9.24 -31.73 5.06
N ASP A 157 8.55 -32.86 4.90
CA ASP A 157 7.27 -32.90 4.19
C ASP A 157 6.15 -32.14 4.95
N GLU A 158 6.09 -32.24 6.28
CA GLU A 158 5.20 -31.44 7.12
C GLU A 158 5.47 -29.94 6.99
N ILE A 159 6.74 -29.52 7.05
CA ILE A 159 7.16 -28.12 6.87
C ILE A 159 6.80 -27.62 5.46
N ASN A 160 7.03 -28.42 4.42
CA ASN A 160 6.65 -28.07 3.04
C ASN A 160 5.13 -27.88 2.89
N ASN A 161 4.33 -28.77 3.48
CA ASN A 161 2.87 -28.66 3.48
C ASN A 161 2.39 -27.42 4.25
N HIS A 162 2.99 -27.09 5.40
CA HIS A 162 2.70 -25.84 6.12
C HIS A 162 3.11 -24.60 5.32
N GLN A 163 4.27 -24.60 4.66
CA GLN A 163 4.66 -23.49 3.77
C GLN A 163 3.71 -23.32 2.58
N LEU A 164 3.17 -24.41 2.03
CA LEU A 164 2.19 -24.36 0.94
C LEU A 164 0.86 -23.74 1.41
N GLY A 165 0.34 -24.19 2.55
CA GLY A 165 -0.87 -23.62 3.16
C GLY A 165 -0.72 -22.14 3.54
N LEU A 166 0.44 -21.75 4.10
CA LEU A 166 0.74 -20.35 4.40
C LEU A 166 0.81 -19.48 3.13
N LYS A 167 1.43 -19.97 2.04
CA LYS A 167 1.44 -19.25 0.75
C LYS A 167 0.03 -19.04 0.21
N GLN A 168 -0.81 -20.08 0.21
CA GLN A 168 -2.20 -19.99 -0.24
C GLN A 168 -3.03 -19.00 0.60
N ALA A 169 -2.81 -18.96 1.92
CA ALA A 169 -3.47 -18.00 2.81
C ALA A 169 -2.98 -16.55 2.60
N CYS A 170 -1.69 -16.34 2.31
CA CYS A 170 -1.18 -15.03 1.90
C CYS A 170 -1.77 -14.61 0.54
N GLU A 171 -1.79 -15.51 -0.44
CA GLU A 171 -2.36 -15.24 -1.77
C GLU A 171 -3.87 -14.91 -1.70
N SER A 172 -4.65 -15.56 -0.84
CA SER A 172 -6.06 -15.19 -0.64
C SER A 172 -6.20 -13.81 0.02
N ALA A 173 -5.42 -13.53 1.07
CA ALA A 173 -5.44 -12.25 1.77
C ALA A 173 -4.98 -11.08 0.88
N ASP A 174 -3.98 -11.28 0.02
CA ASP A 174 -3.54 -10.26 -0.94
C ASP A 174 -4.60 -9.99 -2.01
N ASN A 175 -5.31 -11.01 -2.49
CA ASN A 175 -6.45 -10.84 -3.40
C ASN A 175 -7.62 -10.09 -2.74
N GLU A 176 -7.96 -10.42 -1.49
CA GLU A 176 -8.98 -9.72 -0.69
C GLU A 176 -8.58 -8.24 -0.48
N ASN A 177 -7.35 -7.97 -0.02
CA ASN A 177 -6.81 -6.62 0.11
C ASN A 177 -6.84 -5.85 -1.22
N GLN A 178 -6.50 -6.48 -2.35
CA GLN A 178 -6.57 -5.83 -3.65
C GLN A 178 -8.02 -5.52 -4.08
N SER A 179 -9.00 -6.34 -3.66
CA SER A 179 -10.43 -6.06 -3.90
C SER A 179 -10.96 -4.92 -3.02
N HIS A 180 -10.53 -4.87 -1.76
CA HIS A 180 -10.88 -3.80 -0.82
C HIS A 180 -10.27 -2.46 -1.24
N ASN A 181 -9.00 -2.44 -1.65
CA ASN A 181 -8.35 -1.23 -2.14
C ASN A 181 -9.05 -0.63 -3.37
N LYS A 182 -9.46 -1.46 -4.35
CA LYS A 182 -10.27 -1.02 -5.50
C LYS A 182 -11.62 -0.45 -5.05
N SER A 183 -12.27 -1.10 -4.08
CA SER A 183 -13.55 -0.65 -3.53
C SER A 183 -13.41 0.71 -2.82
N ILE A 184 -12.35 0.90 -2.03
CA ILE A 184 -12.02 2.15 -1.35
C ILE A 184 -11.73 3.27 -2.36
N GLU A 185 -10.98 2.98 -3.43
CA GLU A 185 -10.71 3.94 -4.51
C GLU A 185 -12.00 4.40 -5.19
N THR A 186 -12.92 3.48 -5.51
CA THR A 186 -14.25 3.85 -6.04
C THR A 186 -15.07 4.70 -5.07
N LEU A 187 -15.08 4.38 -3.78
CA LEU A 187 -15.81 5.16 -2.76
C LEU A 187 -15.22 6.56 -2.55
N ILE A 188 -13.90 6.72 -2.65
CA ILE A 188 -13.23 8.03 -2.62
C ILE A 188 -13.64 8.87 -3.83
N LEU A 189 -13.72 8.27 -5.02
CA LEU A 189 -14.19 8.96 -6.24
C LEU A 189 -15.66 9.36 -6.13
N GLU A 190 -16.55 8.52 -5.60
CA GLU A 190 -17.96 8.87 -5.37
C GLU A 190 -18.11 10.01 -4.34
N LEU A 191 -17.45 9.92 -3.19
CA LEU A 191 -17.52 10.94 -2.13
C LEU A 191 -16.91 12.28 -2.55
N THR A 192 -15.87 12.28 -3.38
CA THR A 192 -15.30 13.52 -3.94
C THR A 192 -16.23 14.14 -4.99
N ASN A 193 -16.82 13.33 -5.88
CA ASN A 193 -17.83 13.81 -6.83
C ASN A 193 -19.08 14.38 -6.13
N GLN A 194 -19.62 13.71 -5.11
CA GLN A 194 -20.74 14.23 -4.31
C GLN A 194 -20.40 15.58 -3.64
N ARG A 195 -19.19 15.73 -3.09
CA ARG A 195 -18.70 17.00 -2.52
C ARG A 195 -18.57 18.10 -3.56
N ILE A 196 -18.19 17.79 -4.79
CA ILE A 196 -18.12 18.76 -5.91
C ILE A 196 -19.54 19.17 -6.32
N LEU A 197 -20.46 18.22 -6.51
CA LEU A 197 -21.86 18.48 -6.87
C LEU A 197 -22.56 19.36 -5.84
N HIS A 198 -22.42 19.07 -4.54
CA HIS A 198 -23.01 19.91 -3.48
C HIS A 198 -22.45 21.34 -3.49
N LYS A 199 -21.15 21.53 -3.77
CA LYS A 199 -20.57 22.87 -3.93
C LYS A 199 -21.17 23.58 -5.14
N LEU A 200 -21.22 22.94 -6.31
CA LEU A 200 -21.80 23.50 -7.53
C LEU A 200 -23.28 23.89 -7.32
N GLN A 201 -24.06 23.06 -6.65
CA GLN A 201 -25.47 23.35 -6.33
C GLN A 201 -25.60 24.60 -5.44
N SER A 202 -24.76 24.74 -4.40
CA SER A 202 -24.74 25.95 -3.57
C SER A 202 -24.31 27.22 -4.34
N PHE A 203 -23.47 27.10 -5.37
CA PHE A 203 -23.15 28.22 -6.27
C PHE A 203 -24.33 28.58 -7.18
N ILE A 204 -25.05 27.59 -7.73
CA ILE A 204 -26.24 27.81 -8.56
C ILE A 204 -27.32 28.56 -7.77
N GLU A 205 -27.63 28.14 -6.55
CA GLU A 205 -28.59 28.86 -5.68
C GLU A 205 -28.19 30.32 -5.44
N ASN A 206 -26.88 30.59 -5.28
CA ASN A 206 -26.40 31.94 -5.01
C ASN A 206 -26.42 32.81 -6.29
N ILE A 207 -26.17 32.22 -7.46
CA ILE A 207 -26.36 32.89 -8.76
C ILE A 207 -27.83 33.25 -8.96
N GLN A 208 -28.77 32.33 -8.69
CA GLN A 208 -30.21 32.60 -8.79
C GLN A 208 -30.67 33.74 -7.85
N LYS A 209 -30.15 33.79 -6.62
CA LYS A 209 -30.41 34.90 -5.68
C LYS A 209 -29.91 36.24 -6.24
N ILE A 210 -28.71 36.26 -6.84
CA ILE A 210 -28.13 37.46 -7.47
C ILE A 210 -28.94 37.89 -8.72
N GLU A 211 -29.38 36.93 -9.54
CA GLU A 211 -30.18 37.19 -10.75
C GLU A 211 -31.50 37.92 -10.41
N ILE A 212 -32.21 37.46 -9.37
CA ILE A 212 -33.42 38.10 -8.86
C ILE A 212 -33.14 39.54 -8.40
N ILE A 213 -32.06 39.75 -7.61
CA ILE A 213 -31.68 41.08 -7.10
C ILE A 213 -31.32 42.03 -8.25
N VAL A 214 -30.62 41.55 -9.28
CA VAL A 214 -30.29 42.33 -10.47
C VAL A 214 -31.56 42.71 -11.25
N GLU A 215 -32.57 41.84 -11.30
CA GLU A 215 -33.82 42.14 -11.99
C GLU A 215 -34.71 43.12 -11.22
N THR A 216 -34.77 43.04 -9.87
CA THR A 216 -35.53 44.02 -9.07
C THR A 216 -34.90 45.41 -9.15
N VAL A 217 -33.57 45.52 -9.01
CA VAL A 217 -32.86 46.82 -9.12
C VAL A 217 -33.05 47.44 -10.51
N LYS A 218 -33.03 46.64 -11.58
CA LYS A 218 -33.32 47.13 -12.95
C LYS A 218 -34.73 47.71 -13.08
N LYS A 219 -35.73 47.08 -12.44
CA LYS A 219 -37.12 47.56 -12.45
C LYS A 219 -37.25 48.87 -11.68
N GLU A 220 -36.74 48.92 -10.45
CA GLU A 220 -36.75 50.12 -9.62
C GLU A 220 -36.07 51.33 -10.28
N GLU A 221 -34.89 51.17 -10.88
CA GLU A 221 -34.20 52.26 -11.57
C GLU A 221 -34.95 52.69 -12.83
N SER A 222 -35.55 51.75 -13.58
CA SER A 222 -36.37 52.09 -14.75
C SER A 222 -37.64 52.86 -14.39
N GLU A 223 -38.27 52.56 -13.24
CA GLU A 223 -39.44 53.28 -12.73
C GLU A 223 -39.07 54.71 -12.30
N LYS A 224 -37.99 54.87 -11.49
CA LYS A 224 -37.44 56.18 -11.10
C LYS A 224 -37.12 57.06 -12.31
N ILE A 225 -36.53 56.48 -13.36
CA ILE A 225 -36.21 57.16 -14.62
C ILE A 225 -37.47 57.57 -15.37
N MET A 226 -38.50 56.72 -15.42
CA MET A 226 -39.77 57.03 -16.09
C MET A 226 -40.52 58.16 -15.39
N ASP A 227 -40.58 58.13 -14.05
CA ASP A 227 -41.16 59.22 -13.24
C ASP A 227 -40.40 60.53 -13.42
N LEU A 228 -39.06 60.50 -13.46
CA LEU A 228 -38.26 61.68 -13.77
C LEU A 228 -38.59 62.25 -15.15
N PHE A 229 -38.68 61.42 -16.19
CA PHE A 229 -39.08 61.88 -17.53
C PHE A 229 -40.50 62.47 -17.56
N GLN A 230 -41.46 61.87 -16.85
CA GLN A 230 -42.84 62.38 -16.79
C GLN A 230 -42.94 63.72 -16.03
N ASN A 231 -42.23 63.86 -14.91
CA ASN A 231 -42.14 65.12 -14.16
C ASN A 231 -41.44 66.22 -14.97
N ILE A 232 -40.35 65.89 -15.68
CA ILE A 232 -39.65 66.83 -16.57
C ILE A 232 -40.57 67.26 -17.73
N THR A 233 -41.30 66.33 -18.35
CA THR A 233 -42.20 66.61 -19.48
C THR A 233 -43.36 67.53 -19.07
N THR A 234 -43.99 67.28 -17.91
CA THR A 234 -45.09 68.10 -17.38
C THR A 234 -44.61 69.48 -16.92
N LEU A 235 -43.41 69.58 -16.35
CA LEU A 235 -42.79 70.87 -15.98
C LEU A 235 -42.42 71.71 -17.22
N PHE A 236 -41.85 71.11 -18.27
CA PHE A 236 -41.60 71.83 -19.52
C PHE A 236 -42.91 72.27 -20.19
N GLY A 237 -43.90 71.38 -20.29
CA GLY A 237 -45.19 71.69 -20.90
C GLY A 237 -45.93 72.84 -20.19
N SER A 238 -45.93 72.86 -18.86
CA SER A 238 -46.53 73.96 -18.08
C SER A 238 -45.74 75.26 -18.20
N THR A 239 -44.40 75.21 -18.19
CA THR A 239 -43.53 76.38 -18.35
C THR A 239 -43.69 77.02 -19.74
N LEU A 240 -43.72 76.24 -20.81
CA LEU A 240 -43.94 76.73 -22.18
C LEU A 240 -45.32 77.38 -22.34
N ASN A 241 -46.38 76.76 -21.79
CA ASN A 241 -47.72 77.35 -21.76
C ASN A 241 -47.76 78.68 -21.02
N GLN A 242 -47.11 78.79 -19.85
CA GLN A 242 -47.02 80.05 -19.11
C GLN A 242 -46.26 81.13 -19.90
N ALA A 243 -45.12 80.79 -20.51
CA ALA A 243 -44.35 81.72 -21.35
C ALA A 243 -45.16 82.22 -22.55
N GLN A 244 -45.92 81.35 -23.20
CA GLN A 244 -46.81 81.71 -24.31
C GLN A 244 -47.96 82.62 -23.86
N ILE A 245 -48.59 82.33 -22.71
CA ILE A 245 -49.64 83.18 -22.13
C ILE A 245 -49.08 84.57 -21.76
N LEU A 246 -47.89 84.65 -21.16
CA LEU A 246 -47.23 85.91 -20.82
C LEU A 246 -46.88 86.71 -22.08
N ARG A 247 -46.34 86.07 -23.13
CA ARG A 247 -46.05 86.71 -24.42
C ARG A 247 -47.31 87.31 -25.06
N VAL A 248 -48.43 86.58 -25.07
CA VAL A 248 -49.71 87.08 -25.61
C VAL A 248 -50.28 88.21 -24.75
N LYS A 249 -50.17 88.15 -23.42
CA LYS A 249 -50.59 89.23 -22.51
C LYS A 249 -49.76 90.51 -22.75
N ALA A 250 -48.43 90.39 -22.83
CA ALA A 250 -47.52 91.50 -23.09
C ALA A 250 -47.80 92.15 -24.47
N GLN A 251 -47.97 91.34 -25.52
CA GLN A 251 -48.30 91.84 -26.86
C GLN A 251 -49.64 92.59 -26.88
N LYS A 252 -50.67 92.08 -26.19
CA LYS A 252 -51.96 92.78 -26.04
C LYS A 252 -51.82 94.08 -25.25
N ALA A 253 -51.02 94.11 -24.18
CA ALA A 253 -50.78 95.32 -23.40
C ALA A 253 -50.09 96.41 -24.24
N ILE A 254 -49.05 96.06 -25.00
CA ILE A 254 -48.35 96.97 -25.91
C ILE A 254 -49.30 97.52 -26.98
N GLN A 255 -50.14 96.66 -27.59
CA GLN A 255 -51.13 97.09 -28.59
C GLN A 255 -52.20 98.03 -28.01
N SER A 256 -52.71 97.74 -26.81
CA SER A 256 -53.69 98.60 -26.14
C SER A 256 -53.08 99.95 -25.72
N TYR A 257 -51.84 99.94 -25.22
CA TYR A 257 -51.13 101.17 -24.84
C TYR A 257 -50.80 102.05 -26.07
N GLY A 258 -50.36 101.45 -27.19
CA GLY A 258 -50.19 102.18 -28.44
C GLY A 258 -51.48 102.83 -28.96
N ARG A 259 -52.64 102.18 -28.75
CA ARG A 259 -53.96 102.77 -29.05
C ARG A 259 -54.33 103.90 -28.10
N GLU A 260 -54.03 103.78 -26.80
CA GLU A 260 -54.25 104.85 -25.81
C GLU A 260 -53.44 106.11 -26.19
N ILE A 261 -52.15 105.98 -26.47
CA ILE A 261 -51.30 107.11 -26.88
C ILE A 261 -51.88 107.82 -28.11
N LEU A 262 -52.26 107.07 -29.16
CA LEU A 262 -52.80 107.63 -30.39
C LEU A 262 -54.14 108.33 -30.17
N LEU A 263 -55.03 107.76 -29.36
CA LEU A 263 -56.31 108.37 -29.00
C LEU A 263 -56.12 109.61 -28.12
N ARG A 264 -55.24 109.54 -27.12
CA ARG A 264 -54.90 110.65 -26.23
C ARG A 264 -54.34 111.84 -27.00
N ARG A 265 -53.39 111.60 -27.92
CA ARG A 265 -52.88 112.62 -28.86
C ARG A 265 -54.00 113.24 -29.68
N LYS A 266 -54.84 112.41 -30.32
CA LYS A 266 -55.97 112.87 -31.13
C LYS A 266 -56.94 113.76 -30.32
N TYR A 267 -57.39 113.30 -29.16
CA TYR A 267 -58.32 114.07 -28.33
C TYR A 267 -57.68 115.32 -27.73
N PHE A 268 -56.40 115.26 -27.37
CA PHE A 268 -55.66 116.43 -26.89
C PHE A 268 -55.59 117.53 -27.95
N ASN A 269 -55.26 117.17 -29.20
CA ASN A 269 -55.19 118.12 -30.31
C ASN A 269 -56.57 118.73 -30.63
N ILE A 270 -57.63 117.90 -30.67
CA ILE A 270 -59.01 118.39 -30.83
C ILE A 270 -59.39 119.37 -29.70
N ILE A 271 -58.99 119.11 -28.45
CA ILE A 271 -59.23 120.03 -27.33
C ILE A 271 -58.42 121.34 -27.48
N GLN A 272 -57.21 121.31 -28.04
CA GLN A 272 -56.46 122.54 -28.32
C GLN A 272 -57.09 123.35 -29.48
N GLU A 273 -57.53 122.68 -30.55
CA GLU A 273 -58.22 123.31 -31.68
C GLU A 273 -59.55 123.96 -31.25
N LEU A 274 -60.36 123.26 -30.46
CA LEU A 274 -61.63 123.78 -29.92
C LEU A 274 -61.45 124.94 -28.93
N LYS A 275 -60.34 124.97 -28.18
CA LYS A 275 -59.93 126.11 -27.36
C LYS A 275 -59.22 127.22 -28.16
N GLY A 276 -59.15 127.12 -29.49
CA GLY A 276 -58.42 128.05 -30.34
C GLY A 276 -56.90 127.82 -30.36
N ASN A 277 -56.31 127.95 -31.55
CA ASN A 277 -54.86 127.78 -31.77
C ASN A 277 -54.02 129.03 -31.41
N ILE A 278 -54.67 130.18 -31.24
CA ILE A 278 -54.08 131.42 -30.74
C ILE A 278 -54.84 131.77 -29.47
N ARG A 279 -54.11 132.04 -28.37
CA ARG A 279 -54.68 132.49 -27.10
C ARG A 279 -53.89 133.67 -26.56
N VAL A 280 -54.58 134.65 -26.01
CA VAL A 280 -54.01 135.86 -25.42
C VAL A 280 -54.36 135.86 -23.94
N PHE A 281 -53.36 135.56 -23.10
CA PHE A 281 -53.50 135.67 -21.65
C PHE A 281 -53.04 137.05 -21.19
N CYS A 282 -53.79 137.65 -20.26
CA CYS A 282 -53.30 138.80 -19.50
C CYS A 282 -52.83 138.33 -18.13
N ARG A 283 -51.69 138.85 -17.64
CA ARG A 283 -51.31 138.77 -16.23
C ARG A 283 -51.01 140.17 -15.73
N ILE A 284 -51.66 140.56 -14.64
CA ILE A 284 -51.40 141.84 -13.99
C ILE A 284 -50.29 141.62 -12.95
N ARG A 285 -49.29 142.49 -12.96
CA ARG A 285 -48.17 142.42 -12.03
C ARG A 285 -48.61 142.98 -10.66
N PRO A 286 -48.27 142.35 -9.52
CA PRO A 286 -48.37 143.03 -8.23
C PRO A 286 -47.46 144.26 -8.19
N LEU A 287 -47.93 145.33 -7.56
CA LEU A 287 -47.12 146.52 -7.31
C LEU A 287 -45.87 146.14 -6.51
N THR A 288 -44.74 146.72 -6.90
CA THR A 288 -43.49 146.68 -6.15
C THR A 288 -43.56 147.62 -4.95
N GLU A 289 -42.77 147.32 -3.93
CA GLU A 289 -42.64 148.13 -2.71
C GLU A 289 -42.33 149.61 -3.00
N HIS A 290 -41.54 149.89 -4.06
CA HIS A 290 -41.23 151.26 -4.49
C HIS A 290 -42.43 151.99 -5.13
N GLU A 291 -43.26 151.31 -5.93
CA GLU A 291 -44.46 151.92 -6.53
C GLU A 291 -45.49 152.22 -5.42
N LEU A 292 -45.65 151.31 -4.46
CA LEU A 292 -46.46 151.50 -3.25
C LEU A 292 -45.93 152.67 -2.40
N ALA A 293 -44.62 152.79 -2.20
CA ALA A 293 -44.00 153.89 -1.46
C ALA A 293 -44.15 155.25 -2.18
N CYS A 294 -44.24 155.25 -3.51
CA CYS A 294 -44.58 156.43 -4.31
C CYS A 294 -46.08 156.77 -4.31
N GLY A 295 -46.94 155.95 -3.68
CA GLY A 295 -48.39 156.16 -3.63
C GLY A 295 -49.13 155.76 -4.91
N GLU A 296 -48.52 154.95 -5.77
CA GLU A 296 -49.17 154.45 -6.98
C GLU A 296 -50.30 153.46 -6.66
N THR A 297 -51.32 153.44 -7.52
CA THR A 297 -52.51 152.57 -7.35
C THR A 297 -52.80 151.82 -8.65
N MET A 298 -53.35 150.60 -8.52
CA MET A 298 -53.67 149.78 -9.68
C MET A 298 -54.72 150.45 -10.56
N SER A 299 -54.35 150.80 -11.80
CA SER A 299 -55.24 151.41 -12.81
C SER A 299 -56.16 150.38 -13.50
N VAL A 300 -56.32 149.21 -12.89
CA VAL A 300 -57.09 148.07 -13.40
C VAL A 300 -57.97 147.52 -12.28
N GLU A 301 -59.26 147.36 -12.58
CA GLU A 301 -60.26 146.77 -11.69
C GLU A 301 -60.76 145.43 -12.26
N PHE A 302 -60.80 144.40 -11.41
CA PHE A 302 -61.35 143.09 -11.74
C PHE A 302 -62.88 143.10 -11.64
N LEU A 303 -63.57 142.50 -12.62
CA LEU A 303 -65.01 142.28 -12.51
C LEU A 303 -65.33 141.12 -11.57
N ASN A 304 -65.49 141.45 -10.29
CA ASN A 304 -66.15 140.57 -9.32
C ASN A 304 -67.53 140.13 -9.83
N GLU A 305 -68.00 138.95 -9.42
CA GLU A 305 -69.18 138.31 -10.03
C GLU A 305 -70.46 139.15 -9.98
N ARG A 306 -70.61 140.00 -8.95
CA ARG A 306 -71.73 140.95 -8.83
C ARG A 306 -71.77 142.03 -9.92
N SER A 307 -70.69 142.22 -10.68
CA SER A 307 -70.61 143.14 -11.82
C SER A 307 -71.01 142.48 -13.15
N LYS A 308 -71.00 141.14 -13.25
CA LYS A 308 -71.38 140.39 -14.47
C LYS A 308 -72.78 140.75 -14.96
N THR A 309 -73.73 140.94 -14.04
CA THR A 309 -75.14 141.29 -14.32
C THR A 309 -75.37 142.66 -14.96
N ARG A 310 -74.36 143.55 -15.01
CA ARG A 310 -74.48 144.87 -15.67
C ARG A 310 -74.02 144.84 -17.13
N ALA A 311 -73.35 143.77 -17.57
CA ALA A 311 -73.05 143.51 -18.98
C ALA A 311 -74.15 142.61 -19.57
N GLN A 312 -75.20 143.23 -20.13
CA GLN A 312 -76.30 142.47 -20.74
C GLN A 312 -75.83 141.79 -22.04
N HIS A 313 -76.00 140.46 -22.10
CA HIS A 313 -75.47 139.55 -23.14
C HIS A 313 -73.94 139.53 -23.26
N TRP A 314 -73.32 138.38 -22.94
CA TRP A 314 -72.42 137.57 -23.78
C TRP A 314 -71.92 136.37 -22.95
N GLU A 315 -71.26 135.40 -23.59
CA GLU A 315 -71.01 134.07 -23.03
C GLU A 315 -69.97 134.06 -21.89
N GLU A 316 -70.16 133.16 -20.92
CA GLU A 316 -69.46 133.13 -19.62
C GLU A 316 -67.96 132.82 -19.69
N THR A 317 -67.45 132.46 -20.88
CA THR A 317 -66.15 131.82 -21.10
C THR A 317 -64.95 132.78 -21.17
N ASN A 318 -65.19 134.09 -21.36
CA ASN A 318 -64.11 135.08 -21.61
C ASN A 318 -63.88 135.99 -20.40
N CYS A 319 -62.68 135.92 -19.80
CA CYS A 319 -62.29 136.79 -18.70
C CYS A 319 -62.12 138.25 -19.17
N GLN A 320 -62.68 139.19 -18.40
CA GLN A 320 -62.64 140.62 -18.70
C GLN A 320 -62.12 141.41 -17.48
N PHE A 321 -61.36 142.47 -17.74
CA PHE A 321 -61.04 143.51 -16.76
C PHE A 321 -61.37 144.90 -17.32
N ILE A 322 -61.55 145.87 -16.42
CA ILE A 322 -61.71 147.28 -16.78
C ILE A 322 -60.38 148.01 -16.57
N ALA A 323 -59.85 148.62 -17.63
CA ALA A 323 -58.81 149.63 -17.50
C ALA A 323 -59.47 150.99 -17.21
N SER A 324 -59.06 151.63 -16.10
CA SER A 324 -59.40 153.03 -15.80
C SER A 324 -58.22 153.92 -16.18
N HIS A 325 -58.38 154.72 -17.24
CA HIS A 325 -57.33 155.63 -17.69
C HIS A 325 -57.32 156.91 -16.83
N ASN A 326 -56.65 156.86 -15.68
CA ASN A 326 -56.62 157.96 -14.73
C ASN A 326 -55.85 159.20 -15.24
N SER A 327 -55.00 159.06 -16.27
CA SER A 327 -54.15 160.11 -16.84
C SER A 327 -54.85 161.16 -17.74
N LEU A 328 -56.18 161.10 -17.94
CA LEU A 328 -56.93 162.12 -18.70
C LEU A 328 -58.24 162.57 -18.03
N GLN A 329 -58.13 163.40 -16.98
CA GLN A 329 -59.27 164.20 -16.46
C GLN A 329 -59.66 165.34 -17.41
N ILE A 330 -60.19 165.02 -18.59
CA ILE A 330 -60.79 166.00 -19.51
C ILE A 330 -62.31 165.81 -19.53
N LYS A 331 -62.99 166.56 -18.66
CA LYS A 331 -64.46 166.77 -18.60
C LYS A 331 -65.31 165.51 -18.35
N ASN A 332 -65.40 165.11 -17.08
CA ASN A 332 -66.53 164.39 -16.46
C ASN A 332 -67.09 163.14 -17.17
N LYS A 333 -66.27 162.38 -17.91
CA LYS A 333 -66.68 161.08 -18.45
C LYS A 333 -65.51 160.09 -18.53
N VAL A 334 -65.29 159.36 -17.44
CA VAL A 334 -64.32 158.25 -17.40
C VAL A 334 -64.68 157.26 -18.49
N ARG A 335 -63.73 156.97 -19.39
CA ARG A 335 -63.90 156.00 -20.48
C ARG A 335 -63.32 154.67 -20.03
N ASN A 336 -64.09 153.93 -19.24
CA ASN A 336 -63.78 152.54 -18.89
C ASN A 336 -63.60 151.73 -20.18
N LYS A 337 -62.40 151.15 -20.38
CA LYS A 337 -62.15 150.27 -21.52
C LYS A 337 -62.09 148.83 -21.02
N THR A 338 -63.13 148.07 -21.32
CA THR A 338 -63.14 146.62 -21.11
C THR A 338 -62.35 145.94 -22.23
N VAL A 339 -61.53 144.95 -21.87
CA VAL A 339 -60.81 144.09 -22.83
C VAL A 339 -61.02 142.64 -22.44
N CYS A 340 -61.28 141.78 -23.44
CA CYS A 340 -61.47 140.34 -23.27
C CYS A 340 -60.14 139.60 -23.51
N PHE A 341 -59.88 138.57 -22.71
CA PHE A 341 -58.73 137.68 -22.83
C PHE A 341 -59.16 136.23 -22.57
N ASP A 342 -58.44 135.26 -23.13
CA ASP A 342 -58.66 133.82 -22.88
C ASP A 342 -58.47 133.45 -21.40
N HIS A 343 -57.64 134.20 -20.68
CA HIS A 343 -57.54 134.18 -19.23
C HIS A 343 -56.97 135.52 -18.73
N VAL A 344 -57.37 135.94 -17.53
CA VAL A 344 -56.78 137.08 -16.82
C VAL A 344 -56.27 136.60 -15.45
N PHE A 345 -54.96 136.65 -15.24
CA PHE A 345 -54.33 136.33 -13.96
C PHE A 345 -54.22 137.56 -13.06
N GLU A 346 -54.64 137.42 -11.81
CA GLU A 346 -54.58 138.43 -10.76
C GLU A 346 -53.14 138.78 -10.33
N PRO A 347 -52.93 139.93 -9.64
CA PRO A 347 -51.67 140.26 -8.97
C PRO A 347 -51.18 139.20 -7.97
N SER A 348 -52.11 138.43 -7.41
CA SER A 348 -51.92 137.30 -6.48
C SER A 348 -51.42 136.03 -7.17
N ALA A 349 -51.59 135.91 -8.50
CA ALA A 349 -51.44 134.64 -9.21
C ALA A 349 -49.98 134.18 -9.29
N THR A 350 -49.74 132.92 -8.97
CA THR A 350 -48.40 132.32 -8.87
C THR A 350 -47.75 132.07 -10.25
N GLN A 351 -46.47 131.67 -10.30
CA GLN A 351 -45.85 131.24 -11.56
C GLN A 351 -46.42 129.88 -12.00
N GLU A 352 -46.79 129.07 -11.02
CA GLU A 352 -47.28 127.70 -11.12
C GLU A 352 -48.66 127.66 -11.77
N GLU A 353 -49.57 128.58 -11.43
CA GLU A 353 -50.89 128.74 -12.08
C GLU A 353 -50.78 129.15 -13.56
N VAL A 354 -49.86 130.08 -13.85
CA VAL A 354 -49.56 130.53 -15.22
C VAL A 354 -48.90 129.40 -16.02
N PHE A 355 -48.04 128.62 -15.37
CA PHE A 355 -47.44 127.43 -15.97
C PHE A 355 -48.49 126.35 -16.27
N GLU A 356 -49.35 125.96 -15.33
CA GLU A 356 -50.37 124.92 -15.57
C GLU A 356 -51.30 125.29 -16.74
N SER A 357 -51.61 126.58 -16.88
CA SER A 357 -52.38 127.13 -17.99
C SER A 357 -51.67 127.08 -19.35
N THR A 358 -50.33 127.10 -19.37
CA THR A 358 -49.49 127.11 -20.59
C THR A 358 -48.81 125.76 -20.89
N LYS A 359 -48.71 124.87 -19.90
CA LYS A 359 -48.19 123.49 -19.95
C LYS A 359 -48.77 122.65 -21.10
N GLN A 360 -50.03 122.89 -21.46
CA GLN A 360 -50.68 122.26 -22.60
C GLN A 360 -49.95 122.52 -23.93
N PHE A 361 -49.36 123.70 -24.14
CA PHE A 361 -48.57 123.97 -25.33
C PHE A 361 -47.24 123.19 -25.35
N ILE A 362 -46.66 122.89 -24.19
CA ILE A 362 -45.48 122.02 -24.09
C ILE A 362 -45.84 120.58 -24.49
N THR A 363 -47.04 120.10 -24.17
CA THR A 363 -47.54 118.80 -24.68
C THR A 363 -47.68 118.83 -26.20
N SER A 364 -48.24 119.90 -26.79
CA SER A 364 -48.31 120.04 -28.25
C SER A 364 -46.92 120.06 -28.91
N LEU A 365 -45.92 120.69 -28.30
CA LEU A 365 -44.53 120.67 -28.77
C LEU A 365 -43.96 119.24 -28.77
N LEU A 366 -44.17 118.48 -27.69
CA LEU A 366 -43.72 117.08 -27.57
C LEU A 366 -44.45 116.13 -28.54
N ASP A 367 -45.66 116.47 -28.97
CA ASP A 367 -46.41 115.76 -30.00
C ASP A 367 -46.10 116.23 -31.44
N GLY A 368 -45.15 117.17 -31.60
CA GLY A 368 -44.59 117.57 -32.90
C GLY A 368 -45.16 118.84 -33.51
N TYR A 369 -45.95 119.62 -32.77
CA TYR A 369 -46.52 120.89 -33.26
C TYR A 369 -45.60 122.08 -32.97
N ASN A 370 -45.51 123.01 -33.93
CA ASN A 370 -44.79 124.27 -33.73
C ASN A 370 -45.56 125.17 -32.75
N VAL A 371 -44.88 125.60 -31.69
CA VAL A 371 -45.44 126.46 -30.63
C VAL A 371 -44.60 127.71 -30.48
N CYS A 372 -45.25 128.86 -30.32
CA CYS A 372 -44.60 130.13 -30.04
C CYS A 372 -45.34 130.84 -28.89
N ILE A 373 -44.58 131.41 -27.95
CA ILE A 373 -45.12 132.17 -26.82
C ILE A 373 -44.51 133.56 -26.87
N PHE A 374 -45.35 134.58 -27.05
CA PHE A 374 -44.94 135.98 -27.03
C PHE A 374 -45.30 136.61 -25.69
N VAL A 375 -44.32 137.24 -25.04
CA VAL A 375 -44.53 138.04 -23.83
C VAL A 375 -44.32 139.51 -24.18
N LYS A 376 -45.35 140.34 -23.95
CA LYS A 376 -45.27 141.79 -24.11
C LYS A 376 -45.66 142.46 -22.80
N TYR A 377 -44.69 143.09 -22.15
CA TYR A 377 -44.95 143.94 -21.00
C TYR A 377 -45.65 145.23 -21.47
N LEU A 378 -46.80 145.51 -20.85
CA LEU A 378 -47.47 146.80 -20.95
C LEU A 378 -47.14 147.56 -19.65
N LEU A 379 -46.26 148.55 -19.76
CA LEU A 379 -46.01 149.51 -18.69
C LEU A 379 -47.22 150.45 -18.55
N PRO A 380 -47.50 150.99 -17.34
CA PRO A 380 -48.45 152.08 -17.18
C PRO A 380 -47.99 153.35 -17.94
N PHE A 381 -48.97 154.18 -18.35
CA PHE A 381 -48.81 155.44 -19.10
C PHE A 381 -49.58 156.59 -18.40
#